data_AF-A0A6L5HIM5-F1
#
_entry.id   AF-A0A6L5HIM5-F1
#
_cell.length_a   1.000
_cell.length_b   1.000
_cell.length_c   1.000
_cell.angle_alpha   90.00
_cell.angle_beta   90.00
_cell.angle_gamma   90.00
#
_symmetry.space_group_name_H-M   'P 1'
#
loop_
_entity.id
_entity.type
_entity.pdbx_description
1 polymer ?
#
loop_
_entity_poly.entity_id
_entity_poly.type
_entity_poly.pdbx_seq_one_letter_code
_entity_poly.pdbx_strand_id
1 'polypeptide(L)'
;MAMQIVTGPATKQNSPEWHAWRAGGIGASEAPIITGTSKFRTAYELFRIRRGIGPPPPPNSFVDRIRERGHRLEPVARAAYEKHTGTTVTPLIAESATYPFIRASFDGYNGFDAIPVEIKCPGDTAHALALKGIVPPEYVDQLQQQMFVAESNYAHYYSFDGTKGVLLKVPRNQKRIDEILVAVQDFWHRLQTGKWGTDEWTAAAAAWISANHNMQLAQEREEAARALLVSLMPKGLKRHEGHGVSVSLSSRKGNIDWRKLFADHGITMTEDQLNRYRRATSDSVTVRDLHGTPPSSSSAAQIRSVNSAMLNQMATVPELPKPSAHNAPVVRDTAREFIF
;
A
#
# COMPACT_ATOMS: atom_id res chain seq x y z
N MET A 1 28.03 -4.36 14.20
CA MET A 1 28.88 -3.83 13.11
C MET A 1 28.25 -2.51 12.69
N ALA A 2 28.89 -1.40 13.03
CA ALA A 2 28.31 -0.06 12.88
C ALA A 2 27.80 0.22 11.45
N MET A 3 26.72 0.98 11.35
CA MET A 3 26.15 1.47 10.09
C MET A 3 27.20 2.12 9.17
N GLN A 4 26.97 2.07 7.86
CA GLN A 4 27.78 2.83 6.90
C GLN A 4 27.19 4.22 6.71
N ILE A 5 27.83 5.22 7.32
CA ILE A 5 27.46 6.63 7.14
C ILE A 5 27.80 7.05 5.71
N VAL A 6 26.81 7.62 5.02
CA VAL A 6 27.02 8.13 3.66
C VAL A 6 27.57 9.55 3.77
N THR A 7 28.60 9.84 2.97
CA THR A 7 29.27 11.15 2.91
C THR A 7 29.10 11.78 1.52
N GLY A 8 29.47 13.05 1.38
CA GLY A 8 29.42 13.77 0.10
C GLY A 8 28.04 14.39 -0.21
N PRO A 9 27.76 14.71 -1.49
CA PRO A 9 26.58 15.49 -1.90
C PRO A 9 25.23 14.90 -1.46
N ALA A 10 25.11 13.57 -1.41
CA ALA A 10 23.88 12.88 -1.01
C ALA A 10 23.47 13.15 0.45
N THR A 11 24.36 13.69 1.28
CA THR A 11 24.05 14.04 2.69
C THR A 11 23.02 15.16 2.81
N LYS A 12 22.87 15.99 1.78
CA LYS A 12 21.84 17.02 1.72
C LYS A 12 20.50 16.38 1.39
N GLN A 13 19.71 16.06 2.41
CA GLN A 13 18.37 15.50 2.21
C GLN A 13 17.50 16.40 1.32
N ASN A 14 16.65 15.78 0.51
CA ASN A 14 15.87 16.40 -0.56
C ASN A 14 16.68 16.93 -1.77
N SER A 15 18.00 16.69 -1.83
CA SER A 15 18.77 16.96 -3.05
C SER A 15 18.57 15.87 -4.12
N PRO A 16 18.84 16.17 -5.40
CA PRO A 16 18.85 15.15 -6.45
C PRO A 16 19.76 13.96 -6.15
N GLU A 17 20.94 14.21 -5.54
CA GLU A 17 21.90 13.18 -5.17
C GLU A 17 21.37 12.30 -4.03
N TRP A 18 20.65 12.89 -3.08
CA TRP A 18 19.95 12.12 -2.05
C TRP A 18 18.84 11.24 -2.65
N HIS A 19 18.07 11.74 -3.61
CA HIS A 19 17.06 10.96 -4.31
C HIS A 19 17.70 9.81 -5.13
N ALA A 20 18.82 10.07 -5.81
CA ALA A 20 19.57 9.06 -6.55
C ALA A 20 20.12 7.98 -5.61
N TRP A 21 20.69 8.38 -4.46
CA TRP A 21 21.09 7.44 -3.41
C TRP A 21 19.88 6.64 -2.93
N ARG A 22 18.75 7.25 -2.57
CA ARG A 22 17.56 6.50 -2.14
C ARG A 22 17.04 5.51 -3.17
N ALA A 23 17.15 5.82 -4.45
CA ALA A 23 16.70 4.95 -5.52
C ALA A 23 17.45 3.60 -5.57
N GLY A 24 18.64 3.50 -4.97
CA GLY A 24 19.40 2.26 -4.88
C GLY A 24 19.05 1.34 -3.70
N GLY A 25 18.03 1.65 -2.90
CA GLY A 25 17.63 0.83 -1.76
C GLY A 25 16.20 1.08 -1.29
N ILE A 26 15.91 0.61 -0.08
CA ILE A 26 14.66 0.77 0.66
C ILE A 26 14.92 1.65 1.87
N GLY A 27 14.31 2.83 1.88
CA GLY A 27 14.39 3.76 3.01
C GLY A 27 13.45 3.37 4.15
N ALA A 28 13.81 3.71 5.39
CA ALA A 28 12.97 3.42 6.56
C ALA A 28 11.53 3.93 6.47
N SER A 29 11.31 5.07 5.79
CA SER A 29 9.97 5.62 5.54
C SER A 29 9.08 4.73 4.64
N GLU A 30 9.67 3.78 3.91
CA GLU A 30 8.96 2.82 3.05
C GLU A 30 8.58 1.55 3.79
N ALA A 31 9.20 1.26 4.93
CA ALA A 31 8.88 0.11 5.78
C ALA A 31 7.37 -0.02 6.07
N PRO A 32 6.66 1.02 6.57
CA PRO A 32 5.22 0.90 6.83
C PRO A 32 4.39 0.66 5.57
N ILE A 33 4.85 1.08 4.39
CA ILE A 33 4.16 0.81 3.11
C ILE A 33 4.32 -0.67 2.73
N ILE A 34 5.54 -1.20 2.91
CA ILE A 34 5.91 -2.58 2.58
C ILE A 34 5.23 -3.57 3.54
N THR A 35 5.16 -3.27 4.83
CA THR A 35 4.52 -4.11 5.85
C THR A 35 2.99 -3.94 5.91
N GLY A 36 2.42 -3.02 5.14
CA GLY A 36 0.97 -2.79 5.07
C GLY A 36 0.38 -1.99 6.24
N THR A 37 1.20 -1.30 7.04
CA THR A 37 0.74 -0.43 8.14
C THR A 37 0.50 1.02 7.72
N SER A 38 0.93 1.40 6.51
CA SER A 38 0.70 2.74 5.93
C SER A 38 -0.76 2.96 5.56
N LYS A 39 -1.27 4.16 5.88
CA LYS A 39 -2.62 4.62 5.49
C LYS A 39 -2.66 5.24 4.09
N PHE A 40 -1.51 5.52 3.48
CA PHE A 40 -1.42 6.34 2.28
C PHE A 40 -1.24 5.54 0.99
N ARG A 41 -0.55 4.40 1.08
CA ARG A 41 -0.18 3.59 -0.08
C ARG A 41 -0.05 2.14 0.31
N THR A 42 -0.37 1.27 -0.63
CA THR A 42 -0.10 -0.16 -0.59
C THR A 42 1.31 -0.47 -1.07
N ALA A 43 1.82 -1.66 -0.71
CA ALA A 43 3.11 -2.14 -1.20
C ALA A 43 3.13 -2.27 -2.73
N TYR A 44 2.05 -2.75 -3.37
CA TYR A 44 1.99 -2.85 -4.83
C TYR A 44 2.05 -1.48 -5.53
N GLU A 45 1.41 -0.45 -4.96
CA GLU A 45 1.54 0.92 -5.49
C GLU A 45 2.98 1.43 -5.40
N LEU A 46 3.67 1.17 -4.28
CA LEU A 46 5.08 1.52 -4.16
C LEU A 46 5.93 0.78 -5.20
N PHE A 47 5.68 -0.52 -5.40
CA PHE A 47 6.36 -1.32 -6.42
C PHE A 47 6.19 -0.73 -7.82
N ARG A 48 4.95 -0.39 -8.20
CA ARG A 48 4.66 0.25 -9.49
C ARG A 48 5.41 1.57 -9.66
N ILE A 49 5.39 2.43 -8.63
CA ILE A 49 6.10 3.73 -8.64
C ILE A 49 7.60 3.51 -8.83
N ARG A 50 8.21 2.60 -8.05
CA ARG A 50 9.66 2.33 -8.11
C ARG A 50 10.10 1.72 -9.45
N ARG A 51 9.18 1.07 -10.17
CA ARG A 51 9.41 0.47 -11.49
C ARG A 51 8.94 1.34 -12.67
N GLY A 52 8.32 2.49 -12.42
CA GLY A 52 7.74 3.32 -13.49
C GLY A 52 6.58 2.64 -14.24
N ILE A 53 5.82 1.78 -13.57
CA ILE A 53 4.70 1.05 -14.16
C ILE A 53 3.41 1.85 -14.01
N GLY A 54 2.79 2.19 -15.14
CA GLY A 54 1.51 2.90 -15.18
C GLY A 54 1.64 4.41 -14.97
N PRO A 55 0.51 5.15 -15.02
CA PRO A 55 0.52 6.59 -14.81
C PRO A 55 0.90 6.93 -13.36
N PRO A 56 1.49 8.12 -13.12
CA PRO A 56 1.72 8.58 -11.76
C PRO A 56 0.39 8.70 -10.99
N PRO A 57 0.39 8.49 -9.67
CA PRO A 57 -0.80 8.70 -8.87
C PRO A 57 -1.31 10.13 -9.04
N PRO A 58 -2.63 10.35 -9.02
CA PRO A 58 -3.19 11.68 -9.15
C PRO A 58 -2.66 12.60 -8.03
N PRO A 59 -2.47 13.90 -8.32
CA PRO A 59 -2.03 14.86 -7.31
C PRO A 59 -2.93 14.83 -6.08
N ASN A 60 -2.33 14.91 -4.89
CA ASN A 60 -3.06 14.94 -3.64
C ASN A 60 -2.61 16.15 -2.82
N SER A 61 -3.28 17.28 -3.06
CA SER A 61 -2.97 18.57 -2.41
C SER A 61 -3.01 18.50 -0.88
N PHE A 62 -3.78 17.59 -0.30
CA PHE A 62 -3.80 17.40 1.15
C PHE A 62 -2.49 16.77 1.65
N VAL A 63 -2.02 15.71 0.99
CA VAL A 63 -0.73 15.06 1.31
C VAL A 63 0.45 16.02 1.05
N ASP A 64 0.39 16.79 -0.03
CA ASP A 64 1.46 17.72 -0.38
C ASP A 64 1.60 18.84 0.66
N ARG A 65 0.47 19.43 1.12
CA ARG A 65 0.48 20.41 2.23
C ARG A 65 1.05 19.84 3.54
N ILE A 66 0.77 18.58 3.85
CA ILE A 66 1.34 17.91 5.04
C ILE A 66 2.86 17.78 4.92
N ARG A 67 3.36 17.39 3.74
CA ARG A 67 4.81 17.27 3.48
C ARG A 67 5.51 18.62 3.55
N GLU A 68 4.96 19.65 2.91
CA GLU A 68 5.48 21.02 2.94
C GLU A 68 5.54 21.58 4.37
N ARG A 69 4.48 21.35 5.16
CA ARG A 69 4.47 21.71 6.58
C ARG A 69 5.60 21.00 7.33
N GLY A 70 5.80 19.71 7.08
CA GLY A 70 6.88 18.91 7.64
C GLY A 70 8.25 19.54 7.34
N HIS A 71 8.59 19.71 6.06
CA HIS A 71 9.88 20.28 5.64
C HIS A 71 10.15 21.66 6.24
N ARG A 72 9.12 22.51 6.31
CA ARG A 72 9.27 23.86 6.87
C ARG A 72 9.53 23.84 8.38
N LEU A 73 8.89 22.94 9.11
CA LEU A 73 8.94 22.92 10.58
C LEU A 73 10.04 22.02 11.15
N GLU A 74 10.56 21.06 10.38
CA GLU A 74 11.55 20.10 10.87
C GLU A 74 12.80 20.77 11.49
N PRO A 75 13.41 21.83 10.92
CA PRO A 75 14.55 22.50 11.56
C PRO A 75 14.19 23.15 12.92
N VAL A 76 12.99 23.72 13.02
CA VAL A 76 12.48 24.35 14.25
C VAL A 76 12.17 23.27 15.30
N ALA A 77 11.57 22.16 14.87
CA ALA A 77 11.28 21.02 15.71
C ALA A 77 12.56 20.36 16.24
N ARG A 78 13.62 20.26 15.42
CA ARG A 78 14.94 19.78 15.85
C ARG A 78 15.52 20.67 16.93
N ALA A 79 15.56 21.98 16.73
CA ALA A 79 16.04 22.92 17.75
C ALA A 79 15.21 22.84 19.06
N ALA A 80 13.89 22.62 18.95
CA ALA A 80 13.03 22.41 20.11
C ALA A 80 13.35 21.08 20.83
N TYR A 81 13.63 20.01 20.10
CA TYR A 81 14.10 18.74 20.65
C TYR A 81 15.44 18.90 21.38
N GLU A 82 16.40 19.60 20.78
CA GLU A 82 17.73 19.83 21.37
C GLU A 82 17.61 20.65 22.66
N LYS A 83 16.77 21.69 22.66
CA LYS A 83 16.46 22.49 23.86
C LYS A 83 15.76 21.65 24.94
N HIS A 84 14.85 20.75 24.55
CA HIS A 84 14.11 19.90 25.48
C HIS A 84 15.03 18.85 26.15
N THR A 85 15.97 18.29 25.39
CA THR A 85 16.81 17.18 25.86
C THR A 85 18.18 17.61 26.38
N GLY A 86 18.66 18.80 26.00
CA GLY A 86 20.03 19.23 26.24
C GLY A 86 21.06 18.52 25.36
N THR A 87 20.61 17.79 24.33
CA THR A 87 21.46 16.99 23.44
C THR A 87 21.45 17.58 22.03
N THR A 88 22.62 17.67 21.40
CA THR A 88 22.76 18.08 19.99
C THR A 88 22.58 16.88 19.06
N VAL A 89 21.86 17.06 17.97
CA VAL A 89 21.63 16.02 16.95
C VAL A 89 21.79 16.59 15.55
N THR A 90 22.38 15.80 14.66
CA THR A 90 22.60 16.20 13.26
C THR A 90 21.81 15.29 12.32
N PRO A 91 21.17 15.83 11.26
CA PRO A 91 20.66 14.99 10.18
C PRO A 91 21.77 14.08 9.64
N LEU A 92 21.41 12.83 9.39
CA LEU A 92 22.36 11.81 8.95
C LEU A 92 21.66 10.87 7.98
N ILE A 93 22.40 10.36 7.01
CA ILE A 93 21.95 9.25 6.17
C ILE A 93 22.95 8.10 6.27
N ALA A 94 22.44 6.89 6.36
CA ALA A 94 23.25 5.69 6.49
C ALA A 94 22.58 4.47 5.85
N GLU A 95 23.37 3.45 5.60
CA GLU A 95 22.91 2.13 5.19
C GLU A 95 23.41 1.03 6.13
N SER A 96 22.67 -0.08 6.16
CA SER A 96 23.08 -1.23 6.96
C SER A 96 24.39 -1.79 6.42
N ALA A 97 25.37 -2.00 7.31
CA ALA A 97 26.64 -2.64 6.94
C ALA A 97 26.45 -4.09 6.44
N THR A 98 25.41 -4.78 6.92
CA THR A 98 25.10 -6.16 6.54
C THR A 98 24.28 -6.21 5.25
N TYR A 99 23.34 -5.27 5.07
CA TYR A 99 22.44 -5.22 3.93
C TYR A 99 22.38 -3.79 3.35
N PRO A 100 23.33 -3.36 2.50
CA PRO A 100 23.44 -1.96 2.04
C PRO A 100 22.20 -1.40 1.32
N PHE A 101 21.33 -2.27 0.78
CA PHE A 101 20.06 -1.83 0.21
C PHE A 101 19.03 -1.39 1.28
N ILE A 102 19.24 -1.69 2.56
CA ILE A 102 18.41 -1.23 3.68
C ILE A 102 19.00 0.07 4.21
N ARG A 103 18.24 1.15 4.07
CA ARG A 103 18.72 2.54 4.24
C ARG A 103 17.88 3.30 5.25
N ALA A 104 18.49 4.31 5.87
CA ALA A 104 17.82 5.24 6.76
C ALA A 104 18.26 6.67 6.47
N SER A 105 17.27 7.57 6.46
CA SER A 105 17.50 9.00 6.61
C SER A 105 16.96 9.38 7.99
N PHE A 106 17.80 9.95 8.82
CA PHE A 106 17.48 10.36 10.18
C PHE A 106 17.28 11.87 10.21
N ASP A 107 16.20 12.34 10.84
CA ASP A 107 15.96 13.77 11.03
C ASP A 107 16.94 14.37 12.03
N GLY A 108 17.41 13.55 12.97
CA GLY A 108 18.55 13.80 13.82
C GLY A 108 19.22 12.50 14.28
N TYR A 109 20.51 12.55 14.55
CA TYR A 109 21.25 11.45 15.13
C TYR A 109 22.20 12.00 16.20
N ASN A 110 22.14 11.42 17.40
CA ASN A 110 23.15 11.64 18.43
C ASN A 110 24.27 10.62 18.24
N GLY A 111 25.43 11.08 17.78
CA GLY A 111 26.61 10.24 17.52
C GLY A 111 27.30 9.69 18.76
N PHE A 112 27.12 10.30 19.94
CA PHE A 112 27.73 9.85 21.19
C PHE A 112 26.98 8.66 21.77
N ASP A 113 25.65 8.75 21.83
CA ASP A 113 24.79 7.72 22.44
C ASP A 113 24.17 6.76 21.41
N ALA A 114 24.50 6.94 20.12
CA ALA A 114 23.95 6.21 18.98
C ALA A 114 22.41 6.25 18.93
N ILE A 115 21.79 7.41 19.17
CA ILE A 115 20.33 7.56 19.23
C ILE A 115 19.80 8.19 17.93
N PRO A 116 19.05 7.46 17.11
CA PRO A 116 18.28 8.04 16.02
C PRO A 116 17.07 8.82 16.55
N VAL A 117 16.80 9.96 15.92
CA VAL A 117 15.67 10.85 16.19
C VAL A 117 14.84 10.99 14.93
N GLU A 118 13.56 10.66 15.03
CA GLU A 118 12.54 10.87 14.00
C GLU A 118 11.62 12.01 14.46
N ILE A 119 11.49 13.04 13.64
CA ILE A 119 10.72 14.23 13.92
C ILE A 119 9.51 14.24 13.01
N LYS A 120 8.31 14.20 13.60
CA LYS A 120 7.07 14.40 12.87
C LYS A 120 6.45 15.72 13.26
N CYS A 121 6.05 16.49 12.25
CA CYS A 121 5.25 17.68 12.40
C CYS A 121 3.81 17.37 11.89
N PRO A 122 2.98 16.63 12.65
CA PRO A 122 1.62 16.29 12.22
C PRO A 122 0.62 17.43 12.49
N GLY A 123 -0.64 17.23 12.06
CA GLY A 123 -1.79 17.99 12.56
C GLY A 123 -2.31 17.46 13.90
N ASP A 124 -3.31 18.15 14.46
CA ASP A 124 -3.78 18.00 15.84
C ASP A 124 -4.14 16.55 16.23
N THR A 125 -4.81 15.81 15.35
CA THR A 125 -5.25 14.43 15.65
C THR A 125 -4.08 13.49 15.93
N ALA A 126 -3.02 13.54 15.11
CA ALA A 126 -1.86 12.67 15.31
C ALA A 126 -0.93 13.20 16.42
N HIS A 127 -0.87 14.52 16.63
CA HIS A 127 -0.17 15.08 17.80
C HIS A 127 -0.86 14.68 19.12
N ALA A 128 -2.19 14.61 19.15
CA ALA A 128 -2.95 14.18 20.32
C ALA A 128 -2.66 12.73 20.74
N LEU A 129 -2.28 11.84 19.81
CA LEU A 129 -1.81 10.50 20.16
C LEU A 129 -0.47 10.57 20.90
N ALA A 130 0.47 11.40 20.42
CA ALA A 130 1.76 11.57 21.06
C ALA A 130 1.61 12.13 22.49
N LEU A 131 0.71 13.10 22.69
CA LEU A 131 0.37 13.64 24.02
C LEU A 131 -0.15 12.58 25.00
N LYS A 132 -0.72 11.48 24.49
CA LYS A 132 -1.16 10.32 25.28
C LYS A 132 -0.07 9.26 25.47
N GLY A 133 1.16 9.54 25.05
CA GLY A 133 2.27 8.59 25.09
C GLY A 133 2.27 7.56 23.97
N ILE A 134 1.44 7.74 22.93
CA ILE A 134 1.24 6.76 21.86
C ILE A 134 1.95 7.24 20.60
N VAL A 135 2.88 6.41 20.09
CA VAL A 135 3.44 6.58 18.75
C VAL A 135 2.42 6.07 17.73
N PRO A 136 2.01 6.86 16.74
CA PRO A 136 1.13 6.39 15.67
C PRO A 136 1.69 5.11 15.00
N PRO A 137 0.89 4.05 14.81
CA PRO A 137 1.37 2.76 14.28
C PRO A 137 2.14 2.87 12.97
N GLU A 138 1.75 3.81 12.09
CA GLU A 138 2.41 4.07 10.81
C GLU A 138 3.88 4.54 10.91
N TYR A 139 4.34 4.97 12.09
CA TYR A 139 5.73 5.39 12.31
C TYR A 139 6.58 4.34 13.02
N VAL A 140 5.97 3.32 13.62
CA VAL A 140 6.69 2.30 14.37
C VAL A 140 7.66 1.55 13.46
N ASP A 141 7.22 1.12 12.28
CA ASP A 141 8.08 0.35 11.37
C ASP A 141 9.25 1.18 10.83
N GLN A 142 9.03 2.48 10.60
CA GLN A 142 10.10 3.41 10.22
C GLN A 142 11.16 3.50 11.33
N LEU A 143 10.74 3.71 12.58
CA LEU A 143 11.63 3.78 13.73
C LEU A 143 12.40 2.47 13.95
N GLN A 144 11.73 1.32 13.82
CA GLN A 144 12.37 0.02 13.98
C GLN A 144 13.41 -0.24 12.88
N GLN A 145 13.15 0.11 11.62
CA GLN A 145 14.16 0.02 10.56
C GLN A 145 15.33 0.99 10.78
N GLN A 146 15.06 2.21 11.26
CA GLN A 146 16.11 3.16 11.66
C GLN A 146 17.02 2.59 12.75
N MET A 147 16.44 1.98 13.80
CA MET A 147 17.20 1.30 14.86
C MET A 147 17.97 0.08 14.36
N PHE A 148 17.42 -0.64 13.37
CA PHE A 148 18.15 -1.71 12.70
C PHE A 148 19.40 -1.17 12.00
N VAL A 149 19.25 -0.13 11.18
CA VAL A 149 20.39 0.49 10.46
C VAL A 149 21.41 1.03 11.44
N ALA A 150 20.97 1.81 12.45
CA ALA A 150 21.85 2.47 13.42
C ALA A 150 22.43 1.53 14.50
N GLU A 151 22.04 0.25 14.52
CA GLU A 151 22.31 -0.69 15.61
C GLU A 151 21.97 -0.15 17.02
N SER A 152 20.91 0.65 17.12
CA SER A 152 20.53 1.30 18.38
C SER A 152 19.53 0.47 19.21
N ASN A 153 19.57 0.67 20.53
CA ASN A 153 18.66 0.02 21.49
C ASN A 153 17.29 0.72 21.60
N TYR A 154 17.22 1.97 21.18
CA TYR A 154 15.99 2.76 21.11
C TYR A 154 16.14 3.89 20.09
N ALA A 155 15.02 4.51 19.75
CA ALA A 155 14.92 5.72 18.97
C ALA A 155 14.08 6.75 19.73
N HIS A 156 14.25 8.02 19.40
CA HIS A 156 13.36 9.08 19.84
C HIS A 156 12.37 9.42 18.73
N TYR A 157 11.08 9.35 19.05
CA TYR A 157 10.02 9.94 18.26
C TYR A 157 9.67 11.30 18.85
N TYR A 158 9.82 12.36 18.06
CA TYR A 158 9.49 13.72 18.48
C TYR A 158 8.32 14.24 17.65
N SER A 159 7.16 14.42 18.29
CA SER A 159 6.00 15.03 17.64
C SER A 159 5.94 16.51 17.93
N PHE A 160 5.89 17.36 16.91
CA PHE A 160 5.91 18.82 17.06
C PHE A 160 4.68 19.48 16.42
N ASP A 161 3.93 20.25 17.20
CA ASP A 161 2.71 20.92 16.73
C ASP A 161 2.96 22.27 16.02
N GLY A 162 4.22 22.73 15.99
CA GLY A 162 4.63 24.05 15.49
C GLY A 162 5.11 24.98 16.59
N THR A 163 4.81 24.65 17.86
CA THR A 163 5.15 25.45 19.05
C THR A 163 5.75 24.60 20.17
N LYS A 164 5.16 23.44 20.45
CA LYS A 164 5.55 22.51 21.50
C LYS A 164 5.78 21.14 20.91
N GLY A 165 6.71 20.40 21.51
CA GLY A 165 7.01 19.04 21.11
C GLY A 165 6.86 18.05 22.24
N VAL A 166 6.48 16.83 21.86
CA VAL A 166 6.35 15.68 22.75
C VAL A 166 7.42 14.66 22.36
N LEU A 167 8.24 14.27 23.33
CA LEU A 167 9.28 13.28 23.16
C LEU A 167 8.80 11.93 23.67
N LEU A 168 8.82 10.91 22.81
CA LEU A 168 8.58 9.53 23.16
C LEU A 168 9.82 8.69 22.88
N LYS A 169 10.25 7.91 23.87
CA LYS A 169 11.31 6.92 23.72
C LYS A 169 10.71 5.61 23.22
N VAL A 170 11.18 5.14 22.06
CA VAL A 170 10.68 3.93 21.40
C VAL A 170 11.74 2.85 21.53
N PRO A 171 11.51 1.78 22.32
CA PRO A 171 12.48 0.72 22.47
C PRO A 171 12.60 -0.10 21.18
N ARG A 172 13.80 -0.63 20.95
CA ARG A 172 14.04 -1.65 19.94
C ARG A 172 13.15 -2.86 20.21
N ASN A 173 12.46 -3.32 19.18
CA ASN A 173 11.69 -4.55 19.19
C ASN A 173 12.28 -5.48 18.14
N GLN A 174 13.14 -6.41 18.58
CA GLN A 174 13.87 -7.29 17.66
C GLN A 174 12.93 -8.14 16.81
N LYS A 175 11.87 -8.71 17.41
CA LYS A 175 10.87 -9.49 16.67
C LYS A 175 10.25 -8.67 15.53
N ARG A 176 9.87 -7.43 15.81
CA ARG A 176 9.29 -6.55 14.78
C ARG A 176 10.30 -6.17 13.71
N ILE A 177 11.57 -5.95 14.08
CA ILE A 177 12.65 -5.72 13.12
C ILE A 177 12.79 -6.93 12.20
N ASP A 178 12.81 -8.15 12.72
CA ASP A 178 12.94 -9.37 11.90
C ASP A 178 11.79 -9.49 10.89
N GLU A 179 10.54 -9.21 11.31
CA GLU A 179 9.37 -9.15 10.43
C GLU A 179 9.52 -8.10 9.32
N ILE A 180 10.00 -6.89 9.66
CA ILE A 180 10.25 -5.81 8.69
C ILE A 180 11.32 -6.23 7.69
N LEU A 181 12.41 -6.85 8.16
CA LEU A 181 13.52 -7.25 7.28
C LEU A 181 13.10 -8.32 6.27
N VAL A 182 12.29 -9.30 6.68
CA VAL A 182 11.73 -10.29 5.75
C VAL A 182 10.89 -9.60 4.68
N ALA A 183 9.99 -8.70 5.08
CA ALA A 183 9.13 -7.99 4.13
C ALA A 183 9.93 -7.06 3.19
N VAL A 184 10.94 -6.36 3.70
CA VAL A 184 11.81 -5.48 2.93
C VAL A 184 12.71 -6.26 1.96
N GLN A 185 13.23 -7.43 2.37
CA GLN A 185 14.00 -8.32 1.50
C GLN A 185 13.14 -8.88 0.36
N ASP A 186 11.93 -9.37 0.67
CA ASP A 186 10.98 -9.83 -0.35
C ASP A 186 10.63 -8.71 -1.32
N PHE A 187 10.30 -7.53 -0.82
CA PHE A 187 10.00 -6.37 -1.65
C PHE A 187 11.18 -5.95 -2.55
N TRP A 188 12.39 -5.95 -2.01
CA TRP A 188 13.61 -5.66 -2.78
C TRP A 188 13.84 -6.69 -3.89
N HIS A 189 13.65 -7.98 -3.58
CA HIS A 189 13.74 -9.04 -4.58
C HIS A 189 12.71 -8.86 -5.70
N ARG A 190 11.47 -8.47 -5.36
CA ARG A 190 10.43 -8.13 -6.36
C ARG A 190 10.89 -6.97 -7.24
N LEU A 191 11.48 -5.91 -6.69
CA LEU A 191 12.00 -4.77 -7.48
C LEU A 191 13.10 -5.20 -8.46
N GLN A 192 13.99 -6.09 -8.03
CA GLN A 192 15.09 -6.61 -8.85
C GLN A 192 14.58 -7.50 -9.99
N THR A 193 13.63 -8.39 -9.69
CA THR A 193 13.08 -9.33 -10.67
C THR A 193 11.99 -8.71 -11.56
N GLY A 194 11.38 -7.61 -11.11
CA GLY A 194 10.21 -7.02 -11.74
C GLY A 194 8.92 -7.85 -11.57
N LYS A 195 8.92 -8.89 -10.73
CA LYS A 195 7.76 -9.76 -10.49
C LYS A 195 7.08 -9.41 -9.17
N TRP A 196 5.80 -9.01 -9.21
CA TRP A 196 5.02 -8.74 -8.00
C TRP A 196 4.25 -9.95 -7.47
N GLY A 197 3.66 -10.76 -8.36
CA GLY A 197 2.91 -11.97 -8.00
C GLY A 197 3.65 -13.23 -8.40
N THR A 198 3.07 -14.38 -8.08
CA THR A 198 3.54 -15.66 -8.63
C THR A 198 3.17 -15.76 -10.11
N ASP A 199 3.76 -16.71 -10.81
CA ASP A 199 3.43 -16.95 -12.22
C ASP A 199 1.97 -17.44 -12.34
N GLU A 200 1.46 -18.20 -11.36
CA GLU A 200 0.06 -18.63 -11.27
C GLU A 200 -0.89 -17.44 -11.08
N TRP A 201 -0.56 -16.50 -10.18
CA TRP A 201 -1.35 -15.27 -10.01
C TRP A 201 -1.40 -14.47 -11.30
N THR A 202 -0.26 -14.33 -11.97
CA THR A 202 -0.14 -13.60 -13.23
C THR A 202 -1.00 -14.24 -14.33
N ALA A 203 -0.94 -15.57 -14.46
CA ALA A 203 -1.76 -16.31 -15.41
C ALA A 203 -3.27 -16.20 -15.10
N ALA A 204 -3.65 -16.34 -13.83
CA ALA A 204 -5.04 -16.20 -13.40
C ALA A 204 -5.59 -14.79 -13.64
N ALA A 205 -4.81 -13.75 -13.34
CA ALA A 205 -5.18 -12.37 -13.60
C ALA A 205 -5.37 -12.11 -15.10
N ALA A 206 -4.46 -12.59 -15.96
CA ALA A 206 -4.57 -12.44 -17.40
C ALA A 206 -5.81 -13.16 -17.98
N ALA A 207 -6.07 -14.38 -17.52
CA ALA A 207 -7.27 -15.13 -17.91
C ALA A 207 -8.55 -14.41 -17.49
N TRP A 208 -8.59 -13.88 -16.26
CA TRP A 208 -9.74 -13.14 -15.76
C TRP A 208 -9.97 -11.84 -16.53
N ILE A 209 -8.92 -11.05 -16.81
CA ILE A 209 -9.02 -9.80 -17.59
C ILE A 209 -9.62 -10.09 -18.97
N SER A 210 -9.10 -11.11 -19.67
CA SER A 210 -9.61 -11.52 -21.00
C SER A 210 -11.08 -11.93 -20.96
N ALA A 211 -11.46 -12.79 -19.99
CA ALA A 211 -12.83 -13.24 -19.82
C ALA A 211 -13.78 -12.07 -19.48
N ASN A 212 -13.34 -11.16 -18.60
CA ASN A 212 -14.12 -9.98 -18.21
C ASN A 212 -14.34 -9.03 -19.39
N HIS A 213 -13.32 -8.79 -20.22
CA HIS A 213 -13.46 -7.98 -21.44
C HIS A 213 -14.44 -8.62 -22.44
N ASN A 214 -14.35 -9.94 -22.67
CA ASN A 214 -15.30 -10.65 -23.54
C ASN A 214 -16.74 -10.58 -23.01
N MET A 215 -16.92 -10.68 -21.70
CA MET A 215 -18.23 -10.52 -21.04
C MET A 215 -18.80 -9.11 -21.26
N GLN A 216 -17.97 -8.07 -21.11
CA GLN A 216 -18.38 -6.68 -21.36
C GLN A 216 -18.84 -6.47 -22.80
N LEU A 217 -18.07 -6.94 -23.79
CA LEU A 217 -18.46 -6.87 -25.20
C LEU A 217 -19.76 -7.64 -25.51
N ALA A 218 -19.94 -8.81 -24.90
CA ALA A 218 -21.17 -9.59 -25.05
C ALA A 218 -22.37 -8.86 -24.45
N GLN A 219 -22.19 -8.23 -23.28
CA GLN A 219 -23.23 -7.44 -22.61
C GLN A 219 -23.63 -6.22 -23.45
N GLU A 220 -22.66 -5.48 -24.02
CA GLU A 220 -22.95 -4.35 -24.92
C GLU A 220 -23.75 -4.78 -26.16
N ARG A 221 -23.39 -5.91 -26.77
CA ARG A 221 -24.12 -6.47 -27.91
C ARG A 221 -25.53 -6.89 -27.53
N GLU A 222 -25.69 -7.51 -26.35
CA GLU A 222 -26.99 -7.90 -25.81
C GLU A 222 -27.87 -6.68 -25.55
N GLU A 223 -27.33 -5.63 -24.92
CA GLU A 223 -28.04 -4.38 -24.65
C GLU A 223 -28.50 -3.68 -25.93
N ALA A 224 -27.65 -3.64 -26.95
CA ALA A 224 -28.01 -3.09 -28.26
C ALA A 224 -29.14 -3.90 -28.93
N ALA A 225 -29.07 -5.23 -28.91
CA ALA A 225 -30.11 -6.10 -29.44
C ALA A 225 -31.43 -5.96 -28.66
N ARG A 226 -31.35 -5.88 -27.33
CA ARG A 226 -32.49 -5.63 -26.44
C ARG A 226 -33.14 -4.29 -26.74
N ALA A 227 -32.37 -3.22 -26.88
CA ALA A 227 -32.88 -1.89 -27.19
C ALA A 227 -33.62 -1.87 -28.54
N LEU A 228 -33.09 -2.58 -29.55
CA LEU A 228 -33.75 -2.75 -30.84
C LEU A 228 -35.07 -3.53 -30.72
N LEU A 229 -35.09 -4.63 -29.96
CA LEU A 229 -36.34 -5.39 -29.72
C LEU A 229 -37.41 -4.53 -29.03
N VAL A 230 -37.01 -3.68 -28.07
CA VAL A 230 -37.92 -2.76 -27.41
C VAL A 230 -38.42 -1.67 -28.37
N SER A 231 -37.56 -1.14 -29.26
CA SER A 231 -37.98 -0.11 -30.23
C SER A 231 -38.92 -0.65 -31.32
N LEU A 232 -38.85 -1.95 -31.61
CA LEU A 232 -39.73 -2.65 -32.55
C LEU A 232 -41.04 -3.15 -31.93
N MET A 233 -41.31 -2.87 -30.65
CA MET A 233 -42.57 -3.24 -30.00
C MET A 233 -43.78 -2.62 -30.73
N PRO A 234 -44.79 -3.42 -31.12
CA PRO A 234 -46.00 -2.86 -31.72
C PRO A 234 -46.71 -1.90 -30.76
N LYS A 235 -47.20 -0.78 -31.30
CA LYS A 235 -47.87 0.27 -30.51
C LYS A 235 -49.07 -0.31 -29.75
N GLY A 236 -49.14 -0.02 -28.45
CA GLY A 236 -50.24 -0.42 -27.58
C GLY A 236 -50.13 -1.82 -26.97
N LEU A 237 -49.18 -2.66 -27.40
CA LEU A 237 -48.98 -3.98 -26.81
C LEU A 237 -48.07 -3.93 -25.58
N LYS A 238 -48.42 -4.70 -24.55
CA LYS A 238 -47.59 -4.88 -23.35
C LYS A 238 -46.62 -6.08 -23.46
N ARG A 239 -46.83 -6.97 -24.43
CA ARG A 239 -46.01 -8.15 -24.68
C ARG A 239 -45.99 -8.47 -26.17
N HIS A 240 -44.84 -8.90 -26.68
CA HIS A 240 -44.66 -9.35 -28.06
C HIS A 240 -43.63 -10.49 -28.13
N GLU A 241 -43.87 -11.49 -28.99
CA GLU A 241 -43.07 -12.71 -29.10
C GLU A 241 -42.83 -13.09 -30.56
N GLY A 242 -41.66 -13.65 -30.85
CA GLY A 242 -41.33 -14.16 -32.19
C GLY A 242 -39.88 -14.66 -32.27
N HIS A 243 -39.63 -15.63 -33.16
CA HIS A 243 -38.29 -16.20 -33.39
C HIS A 243 -37.56 -16.65 -32.11
N GLY A 244 -38.30 -17.15 -31.12
CA GLY A 244 -37.75 -17.62 -29.84
C GLY A 244 -37.47 -16.52 -28.79
N VAL A 245 -37.85 -15.27 -29.04
CA VAL A 245 -37.65 -14.14 -28.11
C VAL A 245 -39.00 -13.54 -27.68
N SER A 246 -39.12 -13.16 -26.41
CA SER A 246 -40.29 -12.48 -25.83
C SER A 246 -39.88 -11.17 -25.16
N VAL A 247 -40.54 -10.08 -25.53
CA VAL A 247 -40.41 -8.77 -24.85
C VAL A 247 -41.69 -8.50 -24.06
N SER A 248 -41.55 -8.15 -22.78
CA SER A 248 -42.67 -7.80 -21.89
C SER A 248 -42.39 -6.48 -21.19
N LEU A 249 -43.24 -5.48 -21.42
CA LEU A 249 -43.15 -4.17 -20.79
C LEU A 249 -43.88 -4.20 -19.44
N SER A 250 -43.15 -3.99 -18.35
CA SER A 250 -43.72 -3.88 -17.00
C SER A 250 -43.22 -2.62 -16.30
N SER A 251 -44.12 -1.90 -15.65
CA SER A 251 -43.81 -0.79 -14.76
C SER A 251 -44.11 -1.20 -13.33
N ARG A 252 -43.21 -0.92 -12.40
CA ARG A 252 -43.40 -1.15 -10.97
C ARG A 252 -43.23 0.17 -10.25
N LYS A 253 -44.02 0.42 -9.19
CA LYS A 253 -43.72 1.53 -8.28
C LYS A 253 -42.33 1.29 -7.69
N GLY A 254 -41.54 2.36 -7.57
CA GLY A 254 -40.19 2.29 -7.01
C GLY A 254 -40.17 1.84 -5.56
N ASN A 255 -38.98 1.55 -5.04
CA ASN A 255 -38.82 1.21 -3.64
C ASN A 255 -39.21 2.39 -2.74
N ILE A 256 -39.80 2.07 -1.58
CA ILE A 256 -40.12 3.04 -0.54
C ILE A 256 -38.80 3.50 0.09
N ASP A 257 -38.61 4.83 0.19
CA ASP A 257 -37.50 5.42 0.94
C ASP A 257 -37.80 5.37 2.44
N TRP A 258 -37.36 4.28 3.08
CA TRP A 258 -37.58 4.04 4.50
C TRP A 258 -36.92 5.09 5.39
N ARG A 259 -35.78 5.65 4.97
CA ARG A 259 -35.07 6.66 5.77
C ARG A 259 -35.89 7.94 5.83
N LYS A 260 -36.41 8.36 4.68
CA LYS A 260 -37.33 9.50 4.60
C LYS A 260 -38.64 9.22 5.34
N LEU A 261 -39.24 8.05 5.15
CA LEU A 261 -40.49 7.66 5.82
C LEU A 261 -40.38 7.73 7.34
N PHE A 262 -39.29 7.20 7.92
CA PHE A 262 -39.06 7.24 9.37
C PHE A 262 -38.82 8.65 9.89
N ALA A 263 -38.04 9.46 9.16
CA ALA A 263 -37.81 10.86 9.53
C ALA A 263 -39.11 11.66 9.55
N ASP A 264 -39.97 11.51 8.53
CA ASP A 264 -41.25 12.22 8.41
C ASP A 264 -42.26 11.84 9.51
N HIS A 265 -42.09 10.68 10.15
CA HIS A 265 -42.93 10.21 11.28
C HIS A 265 -42.26 10.37 12.65
N GLY A 266 -41.13 11.08 12.74
CA GLY A 266 -40.42 11.32 14.00
C GLY A 266 -39.78 10.08 14.62
N ILE A 267 -39.64 8.98 13.87
CA ILE A 267 -39.03 7.73 14.34
C ILE A 267 -37.52 7.85 14.19
N THR A 268 -36.82 8.04 15.31
CA THR A 268 -35.35 8.01 15.36
C THR A 268 -34.89 6.66 15.92
N MET A 269 -34.19 5.87 15.12
CA MET A 269 -33.60 4.60 15.55
C MET A 269 -32.09 4.74 15.73
N THR A 270 -31.54 4.20 16.81
CA THR A 270 -30.08 4.12 17.01
C THR A 270 -29.47 3.04 16.12
N GLU A 271 -28.15 3.10 15.90
CA GLU A 271 -27.44 2.11 15.10
C GLU A 271 -27.55 0.69 15.69
N ASP A 272 -27.58 0.57 17.02
CA ASP A 272 -27.83 -0.69 17.72
C ASP A 272 -29.23 -1.24 17.43
N GLN A 273 -30.24 -0.36 17.34
CA GLN A 273 -31.59 -0.78 17.02
C GLN A 273 -31.70 -1.27 15.58
N LEU A 274 -31.04 -0.61 14.63
CA LEU A 274 -30.96 -1.05 13.24
C LEU A 274 -30.20 -2.37 13.08
N ASN A 275 -29.12 -2.56 13.84
CA ASN A 275 -28.32 -3.78 13.82
C ASN A 275 -29.14 -5.03 14.22
N ARG A 276 -30.16 -4.90 15.06
CA ARG A 276 -31.09 -6.01 15.40
C ARG A 276 -31.90 -6.52 14.21
N TYR A 277 -32.05 -5.72 13.15
CA TYR A 277 -32.75 -6.08 11.92
C TYR A 277 -31.80 -6.36 10.75
N ARG A 278 -30.49 -6.18 10.93
CA ARG A 278 -29.51 -6.57 9.92
C ARG A 278 -29.46 -8.09 9.85
N ARG A 279 -29.47 -8.62 8.64
CA ARG A 279 -29.20 -10.04 8.41
C ARG A 279 -27.75 -10.35 8.76
N ALA A 280 -27.46 -11.64 8.95
CA ALA A 280 -26.11 -12.12 9.16
C ALA A 280 -25.15 -11.54 8.11
N THR A 281 -23.93 -11.23 8.54
CA THR A 281 -22.86 -10.75 7.68
C THR A 281 -22.61 -11.76 6.57
N SER A 282 -22.55 -11.29 5.32
CA SER A 282 -22.19 -12.12 4.17
C SER A 282 -20.84 -11.67 3.62
N ASP A 283 -19.94 -12.61 3.38
CA ASP A 283 -18.70 -12.33 2.69
C ASP A 283 -18.97 -12.06 1.21
N SER A 284 -18.25 -11.08 0.64
CA SER A 284 -18.30 -10.78 -0.79
C SER A 284 -16.88 -10.68 -1.34
N VAL A 285 -16.64 -11.39 -2.44
CA VAL A 285 -15.38 -11.30 -3.19
C VAL A 285 -15.61 -10.36 -4.36
N THR A 286 -14.70 -9.40 -4.53
CA THR A 286 -14.73 -8.47 -5.66
C THR A 286 -13.42 -8.57 -6.43
N VAL A 287 -13.51 -8.87 -7.72
CA VAL A 287 -12.39 -8.82 -8.66
C VAL A 287 -12.65 -7.65 -9.62
N ARG A 288 -11.65 -6.80 -9.84
CA ARG A 288 -11.76 -5.64 -10.74
C ARG A 288 -10.53 -5.53 -11.61
N ASP A 289 -10.74 -5.07 -12.84
CA ASP A 289 -9.67 -4.62 -13.70
C ASP A 289 -9.23 -3.23 -13.23
N LEU A 290 -7.94 -3.07 -12.92
CA LEU A 290 -7.36 -1.79 -12.50
C LEU A 290 -7.05 -0.87 -13.70
N HIS A 291 -7.11 -1.38 -14.93
CA HIS A 291 -6.76 -0.68 -16.16
C HIS A 291 -7.94 -0.55 -17.13
N GLY A 292 -9.01 -1.31 -16.92
CA GLY A 292 -10.23 -1.24 -17.72
C GLY A 292 -11.05 0.02 -17.44
N THR A 293 -11.84 0.44 -18.43
CA THR A 293 -12.85 1.49 -18.26
C THR A 293 -13.80 1.09 -17.13
N PRO A 294 -14.08 1.96 -16.14
CA PRO A 294 -15.04 1.64 -15.09
C PRO A 294 -16.39 1.31 -15.75
N PRO A 295 -17.02 0.18 -15.39
CA PRO A 295 -18.29 -0.21 -16.00
C PRO A 295 -19.33 0.88 -15.74
N SER A 296 -20.05 1.27 -16.79
CA SER A 296 -21.26 2.07 -16.65
C SER A 296 -22.30 1.21 -15.92
N SER A 297 -22.46 1.48 -14.63
CA SER A 297 -23.45 0.90 -13.70
C SER A 297 -23.30 -0.58 -13.32
N SER A 298 -23.33 -0.78 -11.99
CA SER A 298 -23.47 -2.01 -11.21
C SER A 298 -23.54 -3.36 -11.94
N SER A 299 -22.39 -3.97 -12.19
CA SER A 299 -22.27 -5.43 -12.09
C SER A 299 -21.19 -5.75 -11.05
N ALA A 300 -21.54 -5.54 -9.78
CA ALA A 300 -20.90 -6.33 -8.73
C ALA A 300 -21.32 -7.78 -9.01
N ALA A 301 -20.49 -8.52 -9.74
CA ALA A 301 -20.61 -9.95 -9.83
C ALA A 301 -20.42 -10.49 -8.40
N GLN A 302 -21.53 -10.64 -7.67
CA GLN A 302 -21.57 -11.42 -6.45
C GLN A 302 -21.22 -12.86 -6.86
N ILE A 303 -19.95 -13.21 -6.74
CA ILE A 303 -19.53 -14.60 -6.81
C ILE A 303 -20.19 -15.28 -5.60
N ARG A 304 -21.28 -16.01 -5.85
CA ARG A 304 -21.82 -16.95 -4.86
C ARG A 304 -20.77 -18.02 -4.62
N SER A 305 -20.59 -18.37 -3.35
CA SER A 305 -19.59 -19.31 -2.81
C SER A 305 -19.13 -20.37 -3.82
N VAL A 306 -17.83 -20.38 -4.11
CA VAL A 306 -17.21 -21.50 -4.83
C VAL A 306 -17.32 -22.71 -3.92
N ASN A 307 -18.13 -23.70 -4.30
CA ASN A 307 -18.17 -25.01 -3.64
C ASN A 307 -16.77 -25.63 -3.73
N SER A 308 -16.23 -26.09 -2.60
CA SER A 308 -14.92 -26.75 -2.45
C SER A 308 -14.85 -28.13 -3.11
N ALA A 309 -15.09 -28.21 -4.41
CA ALA A 309 -15.00 -29.44 -5.19
C ALA A 309 -14.39 -29.19 -6.58
N MET A 310 -13.32 -28.38 -6.64
CA MET A 310 -12.40 -28.29 -7.79
C MET A 310 -10.96 -27.98 -7.31
N LEU A 311 -10.59 -28.51 -6.13
CA LEU A 311 -9.22 -28.50 -5.60
C LEU A 311 -8.77 -29.94 -5.37
N ASN A 312 -8.70 -30.71 -6.45
CA ASN A 312 -7.96 -31.97 -6.42
C ASN A 312 -7.49 -32.34 -7.82
N GLN A 313 -6.46 -31.62 -8.27
CA GLN A 313 -5.45 -32.11 -9.21
C GLN A 313 -4.34 -31.07 -9.20
N MET A 314 -3.42 -31.19 -8.24
CA MET A 314 -2.02 -30.77 -8.32
C MET A 314 -1.38 -30.99 -6.94
N ALA A 315 -0.79 -32.17 -6.74
CA ALA A 315 0.22 -32.39 -5.70
C ALA A 315 0.92 -33.73 -5.93
N THR A 316 1.98 -33.72 -6.75
CA THR A 316 3.14 -34.58 -6.53
C THR A 316 4.38 -33.71 -6.62
N VAL A 317 4.89 -33.35 -5.44
CA VAL A 317 6.17 -32.65 -5.26
C VAL A 317 7.29 -33.65 -5.55
N PRO A 318 8.26 -33.38 -6.44
CA PRO A 318 9.46 -34.19 -6.51
C PRO A 318 10.39 -33.85 -5.33
N GLU A 319 10.97 -34.87 -4.73
CA GLU A 319 11.89 -34.81 -3.61
C GLU A 319 13.20 -34.07 -4.01
N LEU A 320 13.74 -33.27 -3.09
CA LEU A 320 15.00 -32.55 -3.25
C LEU A 320 16.19 -33.52 -3.40
N PRO A 321 17.09 -33.34 -4.39
CA PRO A 321 18.31 -34.12 -4.46
C PRO A 321 19.30 -33.70 -3.36
N LYS A 322 19.88 -34.70 -2.69
CA LYS A 322 20.97 -34.53 -1.71
C LYS A 322 22.26 -34.02 -2.39
N PRO A 323 23.11 -33.27 -1.69
CA PRO A 323 24.32 -32.69 -2.28
C PRO A 323 25.37 -33.77 -2.56
N SER A 324 25.87 -33.84 -3.80
CA SER A 324 27.10 -34.56 -4.14
C SER A 324 28.29 -33.59 -4.18
N ALA A 325 29.40 -34.05 -3.62
CA ALA A 325 30.68 -33.38 -3.66
C ALA A 325 31.30 -33.42 -5.08
N HIS A 326 32.17 -32.45 -5.35
CA HIS A 326 32.98 -32.22 -6.55
C HIS A 326 32.35 -31.37 -7.66
N ASN A 327 32.75 -30.09 -7.73
CA ASN A 327 33.69 -29.65 -8.78
C ASN A 327 34.21 -28.22 -8.55
N ALA A 328 35.49 -28.06 -8.91
CA ALA A 328 36.39 -26.92 -8.71
C ALA A 328 35.99 -25.63 -9.48
N PRO A 329 36.54 -24.46 -9.10
CA PRO A 329 36.14 -23.17 -9.68
C PRO A 329 36.72 -22.95 -11.08
N VAL A 330 35.85 -22.55 -12.02
CA VAL A 330 36.26 -22.01 -13.32
C VAL A 330 36.39 -20.50 -13.21
N VAL A 331 37.62 -20.02 -13.29
CA VAL A 331 37.99 -18.62 -13.51
C VAL A 331 37.37 -18.16 -14.83
N ARG A 332 36.65 -17.03 -14.83
CA ARG A 332 36.28 -16.33 -16.06
C ARG A 332 36.79 -14.90 -16.05
N ASP A 333 37.51 -14.65 -17.12
CA ASP A 333 38.34 -13.53 -17.46
C ASP A 333 37.52 -12.29 -17.83
N THR A 334 38.06 -11.14 -17.45
CA THR A 334 37.53 -9.79 -17.64
C THR A 334 37.91 -9.25 -19.00
N ALA A 335 36.94 -8.99 -19.88
CA ALA A 335 36.96 -7.88 -20.85
C ALA A 335 35.74 -7.95 -21.76
N ARG A 336 34.89 -6.91 -21.73
CA ARG A 336 34.33 -6.27 -22.92
C ARG A 336 33.53 -5.03 -22.55
N GLU A 337 34.03 -3.92 -23.06
CA GLU A 337 33.40 -2.60 -23.15
C GLU A 337 32.06 -2.67 -23.88
N PHE A 338 31.08 -1.87 -23.46
CA PHE A 338 30.13 -1.28 -24.40
C PHE A 338 29.85 0.17 -24.03
N ILE A 339 30.01 0.99 -25.06
CA ILE A 339 29.80 2.44 -25.15
C ILE A 339 28.34 2.68 -25.55
N PHE A 340 27.63 3.45 -24.70
CA PHE A 340 26.62 4.51 -24.94
C PHE A 340 25.59 4.57 -23.82
#